data_AF-W4QBW7-F1
#
_entry.id   AF-W4QBW7-F1
#
_cell.length_a   1.000
_cell.length_b   1.000
_cell.length_c   1.000
_cell.angle_alpha   90.00
_cell.angle_beta   90.00
_cell.angle_gamma   90.00
#
_symmetry.space_group_name_H-M   'P 1'
#
loop_
_entity.id
_entity.type
_entity.pdbx_description
1 polymer ?
#
loop_
_entity_poly.entity_id
_entity_poly.type
_entity_poly.pdbx_seq_one_letter_code
_entity_poly.pdbx_strand_id
1 'polypeptide(L)' 'MSENQYAKWLVETLNDKVIAVAVGKVTAEALEEEGVTRIVYPELERMGAMILEVSRYVEKMG' A
#
# COMPACT_ATOMS: atom_id res chain seq x y z
N MET A 1 -17.66 5.52 -16.95
CA MET A 1 -17.18 6.34 -15.82
C MET A 1 -15.98 7.14 -16.33
N SER A 2 -15.76 8.35 -15.83
CA SER A 2 -14.59 9.16 -16.25
C SER A 2 -13.32 8.67 -15.56
N GLU A 3 -12.15 8.98 -16.12
CA GLU A 3 -10.84 8.61 -15.58
C GLU A 3 -10.67 9.00 -14.10
N ASN A 4 -11.08 10.22 -13.74
CA ASN A 4 -11.05 10.71 -12.36
C ASN A 4 -11.90 9.89 -11.38
N GLN A 5 -12.98 9.25 -11.85
CA GLN A 5 -13.78 8.37 -10.98
C GLN A 5 -13.06 7.04 -10.69
N TYR A 6 -12.28 6.51 -11.64
CA TYR A 6 -11.51 5.29 -11.42
C TYR A 6 -10.36 5.51 -10.44
N ALA A 7 -9.64 6.64 -10.56
CA ALA A 7 -8.57 6.98 -9.63
C ALA A 7 -9.09 7.08 -8.19
N LYS A 8 -10.20 7.78 -7.98
CA LYS A 8 -10.84 7.88 -6.66
C LYS A 8 -11.24 6.52 -6.11
N TRP A 9 -11.89 5.69 -6.93
CA TRP A 9 -12.30 4.34 -6.52
C TRP A 9 -11.11 3.45 -6.17
N LEU A 10 -9.99 3.59 -6.87
CA LEU A 10 -8.75 2.86 -6.58
C LEU A 10 -8.21 3.26 -5.20
N VAL A 11 -8.10 4.55 -4.91
CA VAL A 11 -7.62 5.04 -3.60
C VAL A 11 -8.51 4.55 -2.46
N GLU A 12 -9.84 4.65 -2.61
CA GLU A 12 -10.80 4.11 -1.63
C GLU A 12 -10.59 2.60 -1.43
N THR A 13 -10.42 1.85 -2.52
CA THR A 13 -10.19 0.40 -2.47
C THR A 13 -8.86 0.04 -1.79
N LEU A 14 -7.80 0.81 -2.02
CA LEU A 14 -6.49 0.64 -1.37
C LEU A 14 -6.54 0.91 0.12
N ASN A 15 -7.40 1.82 0.58
CA ASN A 15 -7.58 2.09 2.00
C ASN A 15 -8.46 1.03 2.69
N ASP A 16 -9.51 0.54 2.02
CA ASP A 16 -10.55 -0.24 2.70
C ASP A 16 -10.48 -1.75 2.43
N LYS A 17 -10.05 -2.16 1.24
CA LYS A 17 -10.23 -3.54 0.76
C LYS A 17 -8.93 -4.26 0.41
N VAL A 18 -7.87 -3.50 0.18
CA VAL A 18 -6.56 -4.03 -0.22
C VAL A 18 -5.53 -3.66 0.84
N ILE A 19 -4.52 -4.51 1.01
CA ILE A 19 -3.32 -4.14 1.76
C ILE A 19 -2.41 -3.45 0.76
N ALA A 20 -2.33 -2.12 0.80
CA ALA A 20 -1.41 -1.38 -0.04
C ALA A 20 0.03 -1.63 0.46
N VAL A 21 0.93 -1.97 -0.46
CA VAL A 21 2.31 -2.31 -0.12
C VAL A 21 3.27 -1.50 -1.00
N ALA A 22 4.31 -0.96 -0.39
CA ALA A 22 5.39 -0.27 -1.09
C ALA A 22 6.73 -0.97 -0.84
N VAL A 23 7.61 -0.96 -1.85
CA VAL A 23 8.95 -1.58 -1.76
C VAL A 23 9.87 -0.78 -0.84
N GLY A 24 9.64 0.52 -0.70
CA GLY A 24 10.41 1.45 0.11
C GLY A 24 9.72 2.81 0.24
N LYS A 25 10.39 3.74 0.92
CA LYS A 25 9.84 5.03 1.34
C LYS A 25 9.34 5.88 0.18
N VAL A 26 10.10 5.99 -0.90
CA VAL A 26 9.72 6.84 -2.06
C VAL A 26 8.41 6.36 -2.70
N THR A 27 8.20 5.04 -2.80
CA THR A 27 6.94 4.48 -3.31
C THR A 27 5.80 4.64 -2.31
N ALA A 28 6.08 4.60 -1.00
CA ALA A 28 5.08 4.87 0.02
C ALA A 28 4.64 6.35 -0.03
N GLU A 29 5.58 7.29 -0.12
CA GLU A 29 5.29 8.73 -0.25
C GLU A 29 4.40 9.02 -1.47
N ALA A 30 4.68 8.38 -2.62
CA ALA A 30 3.83 8.53 -3.81
C ALA A 30 2.39 8.01 -3.59
N LEU A 31 2.20 6.94 -2.80
CA LEU A 31 0.87 6.45 -2.44
C LEU A 31 0.18 7.40 -1.45
N GLU A 32 0.93 7.99 -0.51
CA GLU A 32 0.42 8.98 0.45
C GLU A 32 -0.04 10.26 -0.25
N GLU A 33 0.71 10.75 -1.24
CA GLU A 33 0.36 11.92 -2.07
C GLU A 33 -0.98 11.73 -2.80
N GLU A 34 -1.30 10.49 -3.20
CA GLU A 34 -2.56 10.11 -3.84
C GLU A 34 -3.69 9.81 -2.83
N GLY A 35 -3.41 9.90 -1.52
CA GLY A 35 -4.41 9.75 -0.45
C GLY A 35 -4.57 8.32 0.10
N VAL A 36 -3.62 7.42 -0.16
CA VAL A 36 -3.57 6.11 0.49
C VAL A 36 -2.91 6.26 1.86
N THR A 37 -3.63 5.91 2.94
CA THR A 37 -3.20 6.15 4.32
C THR A 37 -2.75 4.88 5.05
N ARG A 38 -3.01 3.70 4.48
CA ARG A 38 -2.67 2.41 5.10
C ARG A 38 -1.71 1.62 4.21
N ILE A 39 -0.42 1.91 4.36
CA ILE A 39 0.65 1.34 3.52
C ILE A 39 1.59 0.51 4.37
N VAL A 40 1.90 -0.70 3.89
CA VAL A 40 2.93 -1.58 4.47
C VAL A 40 4.20 -1.44 3.64
N TYR A 41 5.32 -1.11 4.25
CA TYR A 41 6.61 -1.07 3.57
C TYR A 41 7.74 -1.51 4.53
N PRO A 42 8.80 -2.14 4.02
CA PRO A 42 9.89 -2.62 4.86
C PRO A 42 10.84 -1.49 5.25
N GLU A 43 11.54 -1.65 6.38
CA GLU A 43 12.69 -0.78 6.72
C GLU A 43 13.83 -0.93 5.71
N LEU A 44 14.12 -2.18 5.29
CA LEU A 44 15.08 -2.46 4.23
C LEU A 44 14.36 -2.43 2.89
N GLU A 45 14.62 -1.41 2.07
CA GLU A 45 13.95 -1.16 0.79
C GLU A 45 14.32 -2.18 -0.30
N ARG A 46 13.86 -3.42 -0.14
CA ARG A 46 14.06 -4.55 -1.05
C ARG A 46 12.77 -5.36 -1.13
N MET A 47 12.45 -5.86 -2.33
CA MET A 47 11.24 -6.66 -2.54
C MET A 47 11.14 -7.89 -1.61
N GLY A 48 12.26 -8.57 -1.34
CA GLY A 48 12.25 -9.72 -0.41
C GLY A 48 11.88 -9.33 1.03
N ALA A 49 12.38 -8.20 1.52
CA ALA A 49 12.02 -7.68 2.84
C ALA A 49 10.56 -7.22 2.88
N MET A 50 10.06 -6.62 1.80
CA MET A 50 8.66 -6.24 1.65
C MET A 50 7.73 -7.46 1.77
N ILE A 51 8.04 -8.58 1.12
CA ILE A 51 7.23 -9.81 1.22
C ILE A 51 7.19 -10.33 2.67
N LEU A 52 8.32 -10.30 3.38
CA LEU A 52 8.35 -10.69 4.79
C LEU A 52 7.52 -9.75 5.68
N GLU A 53 7.53 -8.45 5.40
CA GLU A 53 6.71 -7.47 6.13
C GLU A 53 5.22 -7.71 5.91
N VAL A 54 4.81 -7.98 4.66
CA VAL A 54 3.43 -8.34 4.33
C VAL A 54 2.99 -9.62 5.02
N SER A 55 3.84 -10.66 5.05
CA SER A 55 3.55 -11.90 5.78
C SER A 55 3.26 -11.62 7.26
N ARG A 56 4.14 -10.86 7.93
CA ARG A 56 3.96 -10.46 9.33
C ARG A 56 2.70 -9.64 9.55
N TYR A 57 2.39 -8.73 8.62
CA TYR A 57 1.18 -7.92 8.69
C TYR A 57 -0.08 -8.79 8.63
N VAL A 58 -0.15 -9.72 7.67
CA VAL A 58 -1.28 -10.64 7.49
C VAL A 58 -1.41 -11.60 8.67
N GLU A 59 -0.29 -12.13 9.19
CA GLU A 59 -0.29 -12.98 10.39
C GLU A 59 -0.89 -12.29 11.62
N LYS A 60 -0.69 -10.97 11.78
CA LYS A 60 -1.29 -10.19 12.88
C LYS A 60 -2.79 -9.90 12.69
N MET A 61 -3.35 -10.16 11.51
CA MET A 61 -4.78 -9.97 11.24
C MET A 61 -5.63 -11.19 11.63
N GLY A 62 -5.01 -12.35 11.86
CA GLY A 62 -5.64 -13.58 12.36
C GLY A 62 -5.30 -13.87 13.82
#